data_AF-B0DZG5-F1
#
_entry.id   AF-B0DZG5-F1
#
_cell.length_a   1.000
_cell.length_b   1.000
_cell.length_c   1.000
_cell.angle_alpha   90.00
_cell.angle_beta   90.00
_cell.angle_gamma   90.00
#
_symmetry.space_group_name_H-M   'P 1'
#
loop_
_entity.id
_entity.type
_entity.pdbx_description
1 polymer ?
#
loop_
_entity_poly.entity_id
_entity_poly.type
_entity_poly.pdbx_seq_one_letter_code
_entity_poly.pdbx_strand_id
1 'polypeptide(L)'
;MECEAFYVFWAEIGRRMNMRDIPQSREEMIEWSRDYEVKNMIPAETNKEVAEYTMAELLSAVPTRFGLRSFAVTRVALCLLEDRVRVGMMQPAQPWFFHALTHGVMAMNWTAQRWFLLPRIYPSFPVKIDLPKATGERCPKLHPNKWQYRPWYRPESTGLGYLQNKFLVAIGWYSEMPGPHLKSSGYRLEEMGPFKFENSAHEEVMQKAAELQGCPVAGPWSLEGRCGEEPSP
;
A
#
# COMPACT_ATOMS: atom_id res chain seq x y z
N MET A 1 13.04 16.02 18.50
CA MET A 1 14.04 15.41 17.61
C MET A 1 13.39 14.62 16.47
N GLU A 2 12.49 13.68 16.75
CA GLU A 2 11.84 12.88 15.68
C GLU A 2 11.05 13.75 14.68
N CYS A 3 10.25 14.71 15.15
CA CYS A 3 9.49 15.58 14.24
C CYS A 3 10.36 16.42 13.30
N GLU A 4 11.53 16.88 13.77
CA GLU A 4 12.50 17.60 12.94
C GLU A 4 13.16 16.66 11.92
N ALA A 5 13.49 15.44 12.33
CA ALA A 5 14.04 14.43 11.43
C ALA A 5 13.07 14.08 10.29
N PHE A 6 11.76 13.95 10.59
CA PHE A 6 10.73 13.76 9.57
C PHE A 6 10.65 14.93 8.60
N TYR A 7 10.71 16.17 9.09
CA TYR A 7 10.72 17.35 8.24
C TYR A 7 11.93 17.34 7.30
N VAL A 8 13.15 17.12 7.82
CA VAL A 8 14.38 17.06 7.02
C VAL A 8 14.29 15.97 5.95
N PHE A 9 13.77 14.80 6.31
CA PHE A 9 13.58 13.67 5.39
C PHE A 9 12.65 14.03 4.22
N TRP A 10 11.46 14.59 4.50
CA TRP A 10 10.51 14.94 3.46
C TRP A 10 10.94 16.16 2.64
N ALA A 11 11.58 17.16 3.26
CA ALA A 11 12.14 18.29 2.55
C ALA A 11 13.22 17.84 1.55
N GLU A 12 14.08 16.90 1.93
CA GLU A 12 15.10 16.33 1.05
C GLU A 12 14.49 15.55 -0.12
N ILE A 13 13.43 14.78 0.11
CA ILE A 13 12.67 14.13 -0.98
C ILE A 13 12.14 15.18 -1.96
N GLY A 14 11.51 16.24 -1.46
CA GLY A 14 11.00 17.32 -2.31
C GLY A 14 12.09 17.98 -3.16
N ARG A 15 13.27 18.24 -2.58
CA ARG A 15 14.42 18.80 -3.32
C ARG A 15 14.89 17.86 -4.44
N ARG A 16 14.95 16.56 -4.18
CA ARG A 16 15.31 15.54 -5.20
C ARG A 16 14.25 15.40 -6.30
N MET A 17 13.00 15.73 -5.98
CA MET A 17 11.91 15.85 -6.96
C MET A 17 11.93 17.19 -7.71
N ASN A 18 12.96 18.03 -7.53
CA ASN A 18 13.10 19.37 -8.11
C ASN A 18 11.97 20.34 -7.70
N MET A 19 11.35 20.14 -6.53
CA MET A 19 10.42 21.11 -5.97
C MET A 19 11.17 22.36 -5.52
N ARG A 20 10.59 23.53 -5.78
CA ARG A 20 11.15 24.84 -5.43
C ARG A 20 10.43 25.40 -4.21
N ASP A 21 11.07 26.36 -3.56
CA ASP A 21 10.47 27.16 -2.47
C ASP A 21 9.95 26.31 -1.28
N ILE A 22 10.65 25.21 -0.98
CA ILE A 22 10.38 24.43 0.23
C ILE A 22 10.80 25.27 1.45
N PRO A 23 9.90 25.49 2.42
CA PRO A 23 10.21 26.19 3.67
C PRO A 23 11.45 25.64 4.36
N GLN A 24 12.19 26.48 5.12
CA GLN A 24 13.47 26.07 5.70
C GLN A 24 13.33 25.47 7.10
N SER A 25 12.24 25.77 7.79
CA SER A 25 11.89 25.21 9.09
C SER A 25 10.59 24.42 9.05
N ARG A 26 10.42 23.53 10.03
CA ARG A 26 9.19 22.78 10.24
C ARG A 26 8.01 23.71 10.54
N GLU A 27 8.25 24.77 11.32
CA GLU A 27 7.25 25.76 11.69
C GLU A 27 6.71 26.51 10.47
N GLU A 28 7.59 26.99 9.60
CA GLU A 28 7.21 27.62 8.32
C GLU A 28 6.46 26.63 7.41
N MET A 29 6.85 25.36 7.41
CA MET A 29 6.16 24.31 6.65
C MET A 29 4.71 24.12 7.12
N ILE A 30 4.48 24.14 8.44
CA ILE A 30 3.14 24.03 9.03
C ILE A 30 2.30 25.26 8.68
N GLU A 31 2.88 26.46 8.79
CA GLU A 31 2.20 27.71 8.43
C GLU A 31 1.83 27.74 6.95
N TRP A 32 2.77 27.39 6.08
CA TRP A 32 2.51 27.27 4.64
C TRP A 32 1.40 26.25 4.34
N SER A 33 1.40 25.08 4.99
CA SER A 33 0.37 24.04 4.77
C SER A 33 -1.01 24.56 5.14
N ARG A 34 -1.14 25.21 6.31
CA ARG A 34 -2.40 25.78 6.78
C ARG A 34 -2.91 26.87 5.82
N ASP A 35 -2.02 27.76 5.39
CA ASP A 35 -2.35 28.82 4.44
C ASP A 35 -2.80 28.26 3.10
N TYR A 36 -2.10 27.24 2.61
CA TYR A 36 -2.46 26.55 1.38
C TYR A 36 -3.82 25.86 1.49
N GLU A 37 -4.07 25.15 2.57
CA GLU A 37 -5.34 24.46 2.86
C GLU A 37 -6.50 25.45 2.96
N VAL A 38 -6.32 26.59 3.63
CA VAL A 38 -7.35 27.64 3.71
C VAL A 38 -7.72 28.17 2.33
N LYS A 39 -6.73 28.35 1.44
CA LYS A 39 -6.94 28.94 0.12
C LYS A 39 -7.47 27.94 -0.90
N ASN A 40 -7.04 26.67 -0.85
CA ASN A 40 -7.25 25.72 -1.93
C ASN A 40 -8.13 24.52 -1.56
N MET A 41 -8.33 24.21 -0.27
CA MET A 41 -9.14 23.05 0.15
C MET A 41 -10.62 23.41 0.21
N ILE A 42 -11.16 23.80 -0.95
CA ILE A 42 -12.55 24.24 -1.13
C ILE A 42 -13.44 23.09 -1.64
N PRO A 43 -14.76 23.12 -1.35
CA PRO A 43 -15.70 22.14 -1.89
C PRO A 43 -15.78 22.19 -3.42
N ALA A 44 -15.66 21.04 -4.06
CA ALA A 44 -15.86 20.88 -5.50
C ALA A 44 -16.45 19.50 -5.81
N GLU A 45 -17.29 19.39 -6.85
CA GLU A 45 -17.91 18.11 -7.21
C GLU A 45 -16.85 17.06 -7.62
N THR A 46 -15.79 17.49 -8.30
CA THR A 46 -14.66 16.62 -8.64
C THR A 46 -13.98 16.04 -7.39
N ASN A 47 -13.89 16.81 -6.30
CA ASN A 47 -13.33 16.33 -5.04
C ASN A 47 -14.23 15.27 -4.40
N LYS A 48 -15.55 15.45 -4.51
CA LYS A 48 -16.54 14.49 -4.03
C LYS A 48 -16.44 13.17 -4.79
N GLU A 49 -16.41 13.20 -6.13
CA GLU A 49 -16.27 12.00 -6.96
C GLU A 49 -14.99 11.23 -6.62
N VAL A 50 -13.84 11.92 -6.56
CA VAL A 50 -12.56 11.29 -6.21
C VAL A 50 -12.59 10.71 -4.80
N ALA A 51 -13.21 11.42 -3.83
CA ALA A 51 -13.35 10.93 -2.47
C ALA A 51 -14.22 9.66 -2.39
N GLU A 52 -15.31 9.60 -3.15
CA GLU A 52 -16.19 8.43 -3.22
C GLU A 52 -15.46 7.21 -3.79
N TYR A 53 -14.73 7.35 -4.89
CA TYR A 53 -13.92 6.26 -5.45
C TYR A 53 -12.80 5.83 -4.50
N THR A 54 -12.11 6.78 -3.88
CA THR A 54 -11.05 6.50 -2.90
C THR A 54 -11.60 5.74 -1.69
N MET A 55 -12.76 6.15 -1.18
CA MET A 55 -13.42 5.47 -0.06
C MET A 55 -13.89 4.07 -0.47
N ALA A 56 -14.42 3.91 -1.68
CA ALA A 56 -14.82 2.62 -2.21
C ALA A 56 -13.64 1.64 -2.30
N GLU A 57 -12.47 2.13 -2.70
CA GLU A 57 -11.22 1.35 -2.76
C GLU A 57 -10.66 1.05 -1.38
N LEU A 58 -10.60 2.02 -0.45
CA LEU A 58 -10.18 1.79 0.92
C LEU A 58 -11.03 0.71 1.60
N LEU A 59 -12.33 0.73 1.34
CA LEU A 59 -13.28 -0.23 1.86
C LEU A 59 -13.31 -1.53 1.07
N SER A 60 -12.64 -1.63 -0.09
CA SER A 60 -12.58 -2.83 -0.95
C SER A 60 -12.18 -4.07 -0.17
N ALA A 61 -11.23 -3.91 0.75
CA ALA A 61 -10.72 -4.96 1.62
C ALA A 61 -11.67 -5.38 2.77
N VAL A 62 -12.73 -4.62 3.03
CA VAL A 62 -13.66 -4.91 4.13
C VAL A 62 -14.76 -5.87 3.63
N PRO A 63 -14.97 -7.01 4.31
CA PRO A 63 -16.01 -7.97 3.94
C PRO A 63 -17.40 -7.33 3.95
N THR A 64 -18.19 -7.55 2.89
CA THR A 64 -19.56 -7.04 2.76
C THR A 64 -20.60 -7.87 3.53
N ARG A 65 -20.29 -9.14 3.84
CA ARG A 65 -21.26 -10.15 4.32
C ARG A 65 -21.95 -9.83 5.65
N PHE A 66 -21.38 -8.93 6.45
CA PHE A 66 -21.94 -8.53 7.75
C PHE A 66 -22.51 -7.11 7.77
N GLY A 67 -22.63 -6.42 6.62
CA GLY A 67 -23.11 -5.03 6.57
C GLY A 67 -22.18 -3.99 7.24
N LEU A 68 -21.04 -4.42 7.79
CA LEU A 68 -20.06 -3.58 8.48
C LEU A 68 -19.47 -2.50 7.57
N ARG A 69 -19.23 -2.86 6.29
CA ARG A 69 -18.59 -1.99 5.30
C ARG A 69 -19.34 -0.67 5.10
N SER A 70 -20.64 -0.75 4.85
CA SER A 70 -21.40 0.38 4.33
C SER A 70 -21.80 1.39 5.42
N PHE A 71 -22.02 0.92 6.66
CA PHE A 71 -22.50 1.82 7.71
C PHE A 71 -21.44 2.14 8.75
N ALA A 72 -20.80 1.16 9.40
CA ALA A 72 -19.88 1.48 10.50
C ALA A 72 -18.50 1.91 9.98
N VAL A 73 -17.91 1.17 9.03
CA VAL A 73 -16.52 1.41 8.63
C VAL A 73 -16.38 2.69 7.81
N THR A 74 -17.33 2.98 6.91
CA THR A 74 -17.34 4.25 6.15
C THR A 74 -17.41 5.46 7.10
N ARG A 75 -18.30 5.40 8.10
CA ARG A 75 -18.50 6.49 9.08
C ARG A 75 -17.26 6.67 9.96
N VAL A 76 -16.67 5.57 10.42
CA VAL A 76 -15.41 5.55 11.17
C VAL A 76 -14.24 6.10 10.35
N ALA A 77 -14.14 5.74 9.06
CA ALA A 77 -13.11 6.27 8.17
C ALA A 77 -13.25 7.78 7.97
N LEU A 78 -14.48 8.29 7.83
CA LEU A 78 -14.72 9.74 7.76
C LEU A 78 -14.36 10.48 9.05
N CYS A 79 -14.49 9.84 10.22
CA CYS A 79 -14.05 10.41 11.49
C CYS A 79 -12.52 10.54 11.64
N LEU A 80 -11.74 9.88 10.76
CA LEU A 80 -10.27 10.03 10.73
C LEU A 80 -9.84 11.24 9.88
N LEU A 81 -10.75 11.84 9.10
CA LEU A 81 -10.47 13.02 8.30
C LEU A 81 -10.63 14.29 9.15
N GLU A 82 -9.77 15.28 8.90
CA GLU A 82 -9.97 16.63 9.44
C GLU A 82 -11.21 17.28 8.81
N ASP A 83 -11.86 18.18 9.55
CA ASP A 83 -13.08 18.85 9.12
C ASP A 83 -12.93 19.60 7.79
N ARG A 84 -11.81 20.29 7.57
CA ARG A 84 -11.57 21.02 6.31
C ARG A 84 -11.52 20.07 5.12
N VAL A 85 -10.80 18.94 5.26
CA VAL A 85 -10.70 17.89 4.24
C VAL A 85 -12.09 17.32 3.94
N ARG A 86 -12.82 16.96 4.99
CA ARG A 86 -14.18 16.41 4.89
C ARG A 86 -15.13 17.36 4.16
N VAL A 87 -15.08 18.65 4.49
CA VAL A 87 -15.89 19.69 3.84
C VAL A 87 -15.46 19.89 2.39
N GLY A 88 -14.16 19.93 2.10
CA GLY A 88 -13.62 20.02 0.73
C GLY A 88 -14.00 18.83 -0.16
N MET A 89 -14.15 17.65 0.43
CA MET A 89 -14.65 16.44 -0.22
C MET A 89 -16.19 16.33 -0.24
N MET A 90 -16.91 17.34 0.28
CA MET A 90 -18.37 17.36 0.40
C MET A 90 -18.96 16.16 1.16
N GLN A 91 -18.22 15.63 2.13
CA GLN A 91 -18.62 14.47 2.93
C GLN A 91 -19.46 14.92 4.15
N PRO A 92 -20.48 14.14 4.54
CA PRO A 92 -21.35 14.51 5.64
C PRO A 92 -20.59 14.51 6.97
N ALA A 93 -20.95 15.44 7.86
CA ALA A 93 -20.44 15.44 9.23
C ALA A 93 -20.90 14.17 9.97
N GLN A 94 -20.02 13.62 10.80
CA GLN A 94 -20.31 12.42 11.57
C GLN A 94 -20.76 12.75 12.99
N PRO A 95 -21.74 12.03 13.55
CA PRO A 95 -22.11 12.18 14.95
C PRO A 95 -20.92 12.03 15.91
N TRP A 96 -20.94 12.77 17.01
CA TRP A 96 -19.87 12.80 18.01
C TRP A 96 -19.49 11.41 18.54
N PHE A 97 -20.46 10.49 18.65
CA PHE A 97 -20.21 9.16 19.20
C PHE A 97 -19.31 8.31 18.29
N PHE A 98 -19.33 8.53 16.97
CA PHE A 98 -18.40 7.84 16.07
C PHE A 98 -16.97 8.36 16.27
N HIS A 99 -16.78 9.66 16.48
CA HIS A 99 -15.48 10.21 16.87
C HIS A 99 -15.01 9.65 18.22
N ALA A 100 -15.90 9.60 19.22
CA ALA A 100 -15.57 9.00 20.51
C ALA A 100 -15.15 7.51 20.37
N LEU A 101 -15.85 6.75 19.51
CA LEU A 101 -15.50 5.37 19.20
C LEU A 101 -14.13 5.27 18.52
N THR A 102 -13.84 6.08 17.49
CA THR A 102 -12.56 6.04 16.77
C THR A 102 -11.40 6.40 17.70
N HIS A 103 -11.54 7.47 18.49
CA HIS A 103 -10.56 7.86 19.51
C HIS A 103 -10.39 6.77 20.57
N GLY A 104 -11.48 6.13 21.01
CA GLY A 104 -11.44 5.02 21.96
C GLY A 104 -10.68 3.81 21.43
N VAL A 105 -10.92 3.41 20.18
CA VAL A 105 -10.18 2.30 19.54
C VAL A 105 -8.70 2.63 19.40
N MET A 106 -8.35 3.85 18.99
CA MET A 106 -6.96 4.29 18.88
C MET A 106 -6.26 4.33 20.25
N ALA A 107 -6.94 4.86 21.27
CA ALA A 107 -6.41 4.91 22.64
C ALA A 107 -6.26 3.51 23.25
N MET A 108 -7.22 2.61 23.01
CA MET A 108 -7.13 1.22 23.41
C MET A 108 -5.97 0.52 22.73
N ASN A 109 -5.78 0.73 21.42
CA ASN A 109 -4.67 0.16 20.67
C ASN A 109 -3.33 0.71 21.19
N TRP A 110 -3.22 2.01 21.43
CA TRP A 110 -2.05 2.63 22.06
C TRP A 110 -1.75 2.02 23.43
N THR A 111 -2.77 1.86 24.28
CA THR A 111 -2.64 1.27 25.62
C THR A 111 -2.17 -0.19 25.52
N ALA A 112 -2.77 -0.97 24.62
CA ALA A 112 -2.39 -2.34 24.34
C ALA A 112 -0.93 -2.43 23.90
N GLN A 113 -0.51 -1.60 22.93
CA GLN A 113 0.87 -1.58 22.45
C GLN A 113 1.87 -1.12 23.51
N ARG A 114 1.48 -0.17 24.36
CA ARG A 114 2.37 0.42 25.37
C ARG A 114 2.65 -0.50 26.55
N TRP A 115 1.65 -1.29 26.96
CA TRP A 115 1.67 -2.04 28.22
C TRP A 115 1.65 -3.56 28.04
N PHE A 116 1.02 -4.07 26.97
CA PHE A 116 0.84 -5.52 26.76
C PHE A 116 1.71 -6.10 25.66
N LEU A 117 2.27 -5.27 24.77
CA LEU A 117 3.20 -5.73 23.74
C LEU A 117 4.65 -5.45 24.16
N LEU A 118 5.51 -6.43 23.91
CA LEU A 118 6.95 -6.28 24.10
C LEU A 118 7.52 -5.23 23.13
N PRO A 119 8.58 -4.51 23.54
CA PRO A 119 9.25 -3.55 22.66
C PRO A 119 9.71 -4.26 21.39
N ARG A 120 9.47 -3.62 20.24
CA ARG A 120 9.84 -4.17 18.94
C ARG A 120 11.36 -4.12 18.77
N ILE A 121 12.01 -5.28 18.77
CA ILE A 121 13.47 -5.40 18.59
C ILE A 121 13.86 -5.40 17.11
N TYR A 122 12.99 -5.91 16.23
CA TYR A 122 13.27 -6.02 14.79
C TYR A 122 12.13 -5.42 13.94
N PRO A 123 12.46 -4.69 12.86
CA PRO A 123 11.47 -4.22 11.92
C PRO A 123 10.84 -5.40 11.17
N SER A 124 9.53 -5.36 10.94
CA SER A 124 8.86 -6.28 10.01
C SER A 124 8.55 -5.51 8.73
N PHE A 125 9.04 -6.02 7.61
CA PHE A 125 8.82 -5.45 6.30
C PHE A 125 7.80 -6.29 5.51
N PRO A 126 6.97 -5.64 4.67
CA PRO A 126 5.97 -6.34 3.85
C PRO A 126 6.60 -7.23 2.78
N VAL A 127 7.88 -7.00 2.45
CA VAL A 127 8.70 -7.78 1.51
C VAL A 127 9.97 -8.23 2.23
N LYS A 128 10.51 -9.39 1.87
CA LYS A 128 11.83 -9.83 2.36
C LYS A 128 12.90 -8.95 1.73
N ILE A 129 13.65 -8.22 2.56
CA ILE A 129 14.76 -7.37 2.11
C ILE A 129 16.03 -8.21 1.89
N ASP A 130 16.08 -9.41 2.50
CA ASP A 130 17.20 -10.32 2.31
C ASP A 130 17.42 -10.60 0.83
N LEU A 131 18.69 -10.56 0.40
CA LEU A 131 19.05 -10.90 -0.96
C LEU A 131 18.52 -12.31 -1.28
N PRO A 132 17.90 -12.50 -2.45
CA PRO A 132 17.40 -13.79 -2.86
C PRO A 132 18.54 -14.79 -2.83
N LYS A 133 18.35 -15.89 -2.09
CA LYS A 133 19.33 -16.98 -2.06
C LYS A 133 19.36 -17.62 -3.46
N ALA A 134 20.55 -18.01 -3.92
CA ALA A 134 20.71 -18.79 -5.14
C ALA A 134 20.15 -20.20 -4.93
N THR A 135 18.83 -20.31 -4.83
CA THR A 135 18.12 -21.54 -5.07
C THR A 135 18.37 -21.83 -6.54
N GLY A 136 18.94 -22.97 -6.92
CA GLY A 136 19.31 -23.32 -8.30
C GLY A 136 18.13 -23.41 -9.29
N GLU A 137 17.02 -22.73 -8.99
CA GLU A 137 15.91 -22.48 -9.88
C GLU A 137 16.38 -21.62 -11.04
N ARG A 138 16.13 -22.12 -12.24
CA ARG A 138 16.52 -21.46 -13.49
C ARG A 138 15.90 -20.06 -13.63
N CYS A 139 14.78 -19.80 -12.93
CA CYS A 139 13.92 -18.63 -13.09
C CYS A 139 13.25 -18.24 -11.75
N PRO A 140 13.96 -17.57 -10.84
CA PRO A 140 13.43 -17.29 -9.52
C PRO A 140 12.30 -16.24 -9.59
N LYS A 141 11.24 -16.45 -8.79
CA LYS A 141 10.11 -15.54 -8.63
C LYS A 141 9.91 -15.16 -7.17
N LEU A 142 9.47 -13.92 -6.95
CA LEU A 142 9.19 -13.38 -5.63
C LEU A 142 7.72 -13.59 -5.26
N HIS A 143 7.48 -13.72 -3.96
CA HIS A 143 6.15 -13.74 -3.36
C HIS A 143 6.08 -12.75 -2.20
N PRO A 144 4.98 -11.98 -2.05
CA PRO A 144 4.83 -11.05 -0.93
C PRO A 144 4.65 -11.80 0.41
N ASN A 145 5.08 -11.21 1.53
CA ASN A 145 4.88 -11.82 2.85
C ASN A 145 3.48 -11.56 3.41
N LYS A 146 2.84 -10.48 2.96
CA LYS A 146 1.50 -10.07 3.39
C LYS A 146 0.55 -10.10 2.20
N TRP A 147 -0.52 -10.88 2.33
CA TRP A 147 -1.53 -11.04 1.29
C TRP A 147 -2.58 -9.93 1.39
N GLN A 148 -2.83 -9.28 0.27
CA GLN A 148 -3.90 -8.29 0.12
C GLN A 148 -5.27 -8.98 -0.04
N TYR A 149 -6.35 -8.19 0.01
CA TYR A 149 -7.72 -8.67 -0.21
C TYR A 149 -7.90 -9.43 -1.55
N ARG A 150 -7.22 -8.97 -2.61
CA ARG A 150 -7.01 -9.73 -3.84
C ARG A 150 -5.65 -10.43 -3.75
N PRO A 151 -5.59 -11.77 -3.77
CA PRO A 151 -4.36 -12.50 -3.47
C PRO A 151 -3.41 -12.58 -4.67
N TRP A 152 -2.96 -11.42 -5.17
CA TRP A 152 -1.92 -11.34 -6.21
C TRP A 152 -0.63 -12.01 -5.76
N TYR A 153 -0.03 -12.80 -6.65
CA TYR A 153 1.24 -13.47 -6.43
C TYR A 153 1.27 -14.45 -5.25
N ARG A 154 0.09 -14.86 -4.78
CA ARG A 154 -0.04 -15.82 -3.69
C ARG A 154 0.06 -17.24 -4.25
N PRO A 155 0.94 -18.10 -3.72
CA PRO A 155 1.01 -19.47 -4.18
C PRO A 155 -0.28 -20.22 -3.85
N GLU A 156 -0.64 -21.16 -4.73
CA GLU A 156 -1.78 -22.03 -4.53
C GLU A 156 -1.52 -22.94 -3.32
N SER A 157 -2.47 -22.96 -2.38
CA SER A 157 -2.37 -23.80 -1.21
C SER A 157 -2.90 -25.20 -1.49
N THR A 158 -2.24 -26.22 -0.96
CA THR A 158 -2.67 -27.62 -1.04
C THR A 158 -3.14 -28.13 0.33
N GLY A 159 -4.02 -29.13 0.33
CA GLY A 159 -4.50 -29.80 1.54
C GLY A 159 -5.29 -28.90 2.50
N LEU A 160 -4.90 -28.84 3.77
CA LEU A 160 -5.57 -28.06 4.82
C LEU A 160 -5.53 -26.54 4.55
N GLY A 161 -4.46 -26.04 3.94
CA GLY A 161 -4.35 -24.63 3.56
C GLY A 161 -5.33 -24.24 2.46
N TYR A 162 -5.77 -25.19 1.63
CA TYR A 162 -6.83 -24.97 0.65
C TYR A 162 -8.18 -24.77 1.33
N LEU A 163 -8.52 -25.62 2.31
CA LEU A 163 -9.75 -25.50 3.09
C LEU A 163 -9.80 -24.19 3.88
N GLN A 164 -8.69 -23.79 4.50
CA GLN A 164 -8.59 -22.50 5.18
C GLN A 164 -8.80 -21.33 4.22
N ASN A 165 -8.15 -21.34 3.05
CA ASN A 165 -8.33 -20.28 2.06
C ASN A 165 -9.77 -20.23 1.54
N LYS A 166 -10.38 -21.39 1.27
CA LYS A 166 -11.79 -21.48 0.88
C LYS A 166 -12.71 -20.92 1.95
N PHE A 167 -12.42 -21.19 3.23
CA PHE A 167 -13.15 -20.60 4.35
C PHE A 167 -12.96 -19.08 4.43
N LEU A 168 -11.76 -18.56 4.19
CA LEU A 168 -11.46 -17.11 4.18
C LEU A 168 -12.05 -16.37 2.96
N VAL A 169 -12.29 -17.07 1.84
CA VAL A 169 -13.01 -16.55 0.66
C VAL A 169 -14.52 -16.66 0.82
N ALA A 170 -15.02 -17.74 1.44
CA ALA A 170 -16.24 -17.67 2.25
C ALA A 170 -16.00 -16.60 3.35
N ILE A 171 -16.89 -16.15 4.23
CA ILE A 171 -16.64 -14.99 5.13
C ILE A 171 -16.21 -13.63 4.49
N GLY A 172 -15.63 -13.56 3.29
CA GLY A 172 -15.25 -12.36 2.56
C GLY A 172 -13.89 -11.72 2.93
N TRP A 173 -12.98 -12.45 3.56
CA TRP A 173 -11.63 -11.94 3.92
C TRP A 173 -10.71 -11.82 2.70
N TYR A 174 -10.87 -12.73 1.73
CA TYR A 174 -10.30 -12.62 0.39
C TYR A 174 -11.42 -12.57 -0.64
N SER A 175 -11.17 -11.89 -1.76
CA SER A 175 -12.09 -11.81 -2.90
C SER A 175 -12.26 -13.16 -3.60
N GLU A 176 -11.15 -13.83 -3.88
CA GLU A 176 -11.08 -15.04 -4.68
C GLU A 176 -9.94 -15.96 -4.24
N MET A 177 -9.95 -17.19 -4.70
CA MET A 177 -8.85 -18.13 -4.45
C MET A 177 -7.61 -17.74 -5.27
N PRO A 178 -6.39 -17.97 -4.75
CA PRO A 178 -5.18 -17.85 -5.55
C PRO A 178 -5.27 -18.78 -6.77
N GLY A 179 -4.79 -18.30 -7.92
CA GLY A 179 -4.81 -19.05 -9.16
C GLY A 179 -3.93 -18.41 -10.23
N PRO A 180 -3.82 -19.04 -11.42
CA PRO A 180 -2.94 -18.58 -12.48
C PRO A 180 -3.25 -17.16 -12.97
N HIS A 181 -4.53 -16.76 -13.00
CA HIS A 181 -4.95 -15.42 -13.40
C HIS A 181 -4.50 -14.32 -12.42
N LEU A 182 -4.13 -14.69 -11.19
CA LEU A 182 -3.52 -13.79 -10.19
C LEU A 182 -2.01 -13.99 -10.07
N LYS A 183 -1.39 -14.66 -11.06
CA LYS A 183 0.04 -14.96 -11.11
C LYS A 183 0.50 -15.70 -9.84
N SER A 184 -0.20 -16.78 -9.48
CA SER A 184 0.14 -17.62 -8.32
C SER A 184 1.59 -18.14 -8.32
N SER A 185 2.25 -18.18 -9.49
CA SER A 185 3.67 -18.48 -9.66
C SER A 185 4.64 -17.44 -9.08
N GLY A 186 4.16 -16.27 -8.64
CA GLY A 186 5.00 -15.15 -8.21
C GLY A 186 5.31 -14.16 -9.33
N TYR A 187 6.18 -13.20 -9.05
CA TYR A 187 6.56 -12.10 -9.96
C TYR A 187 8.06 -11.85 -9.97
N ARG A 188 8.53 -11.23 -11.06
CA ARG A 188 9.80 -10.49 -11.09
C ARG A 188 9.54 -8.99 -11.10
N LEU A 189 10.54 -8.19 -10.74
CA LEU A 189 10.34 -6.74 -10.57
C LEU A 189 9.97 -6.05 -11.88
N GLU A 190 10.56 -6.52 -12.99
CA GLU A 190 10.32 -6.05 -14.35
C GLU A 190 8.97 -6.48 -14.94
N GLU A 191 8.30 -7.47 -14.34
CA GLU A 191 6.97 -7.96 -14.76
C GLU A 191 5.83 -7.25 -14.00
N MET A 192 6.15 -6.47 -12.97
CA MET A 192 5.14 -5.82 -12.15
C MET A 192 4.44 -4.69 -12.91
N GLY A 193 3.12 -4.79 -13.02
CA GLY A 193 2.29 -3.73 -13.59
C GLY A 193 0.96 -4.24 -14.11
N PRO A 194 0.24 -3.41 -14.88
CA PRO A 194 -0.93 -3.86 -15.62
C PRO A 194 -0.54 -4.95 -16.63
N PHE A 195 -1.38 -5.97 -16.79
CA PHE A 195 -1.12 -7.10 -17.72
C PHE A 195 -0.69 -6.70 -19.13
N LYS A 196 -1.23 -5.59 -19.64
CA LYS A 196 -0.92 -5.08 -20.99
C LYS A 196 0.55 -4.69 -21.16
N PHE A 197 1.22 -4.32 -20.06
CA PHE A 197 2.60 -3.86 -20.04
C PHE A 197 3.55 -4.84 -19.37
N GLU A 198 3.08 -6.05 -19.05
CA GLU A 198 3.90 -7.05 -18.35
C GLU A 198 5.16 -7.40 -19.14
N ASN A 199 5.10 -7.45 -20.47
CA ASN A 199 6.25 -7.77 -21.33
C ASN A 199 6.97 -6.55 -21.91
N SER A 200 6.64 -5.34 -21.43
CA SER A 200 7.16 -4.08 -21.97
C SER A 200 8.24 -3.48 -21.07
N ALA A 201 9.20 -2.75 -21.66
CA ALA A 201 10.19 -1.94 -20.95
C ALA A 201 11.11 -2.70 -19.95
N HIS A 202 11.26 -4.01 -20.08
CA HIS A 202 12.15 -4.79 -19.20
C HIS A 202 13.60 -4.33 -19.24
N GLU A 203 14.11 -4.00 -20.43
CA GLU A 203 15.46 -3.47 -20.62
C GLU A 203 15.64 -2.13 -19.90
N GLU A 204 14.66 -1.22 -20.01
CA GLU A 204 14.67 0.06 -19.32
C GLU A 204 14.64 -0.09 -17.79
N VAL A 205 13.83 -1.04 -17.29
CA VAL A 205 13.77 -1.35 -15.85
C VAL A 205 15.14 -1.84 -15.36
N MET A 206 15.79 -2.73 -16.09
CA MET A 206 17.10 -3.28 -15.71
C MET A 206 18.21 -2.23 -15.83
N GLN A 207 18.14 -1.35 -16.83
CA GLN A 207 19.06 -0.22 -16.96
C GLN A 207 18.93 0.72 -15.75
N LYS A 208 17.71 1.14 -15.40
CA LYS A 208 17.48 1.99 -14.21
C LYS A 208 17.90 1.29 -12.92
N ALA A 209 17.66 -0.01 -12.79
CA ALA A 209 18.13 -0.78 -11.65
C ALA A 209 19.66 -0.77 -11.55
N ALA A 210 20.36 -0.93 -12.68
CA ALA A 210 21.82 -0.87 -12.73
C ALA A 210 22.35 0.54 -12.40
N GLU A 211 21.70 1.59 -12.88
CA GLU A 211 22.02 2.98 -12.53
C GLU A 211 21.86 3.24 -11.03
N LEU A 212 20.76 2.77 -10.43
CA LEU A 212 20.50 2.89 -8.99
C LEU A 212 21.50 2.09 -8.14
N GLN A 213 21.89 0.90 -8.60
CA GLN A 213 22.82 0.03 -7.89
C GLN A 213 24.29 0.44 -8.11
N GLY A 214 24.59 1.17 -9.19
CA GLY A 214 25.94 1.52 -9.62
C GLY A 214 26.71 0.36 -10.27
N CYS A 215 26.05 -0.76 -10.58
CA CYS A 215 26.62 -1.90 -11.28
C CYS A 215 25.55 -2.67 -12.07
N PRO A 216 25.91 -3.40 -13.14
CA PRO A 216 24.95 -4.16 -13.93
C PRO A 216 24.27 -5.27 -13.11
N VAL A 217 22.97 -5.45 -13.30
CA VAL A 217 22.19 -6.54 -12.69
C VAL A 217 22.59 -7.87 -13.33
N ALA A 218 23.31 -8.70 -12.59
CA ALA A 218 23.82 -9.99 -13.06
C ALA A 218 23.20 -11.19 -12.31
N GLY A 219 23.34 -12.38 -12.88
CA GLY A 219 22.88 -13.64 -12.27
C GLY A 219 21.41 -13.96 -12.54
N PRO A 220 20.75 -14.78 -11.71
CA PRO A 220 19.38 -15.27 -11.95
C PRO A 220 18.31 -14.18 -12.10
N TRP A 221 18.60 -12.97 -11.61
CA TRP A 221 17.71 -11.80 -11.67
C TRP A 221 17.99 -10.87 -12.85
N SER A 222 18.97 -11.18 -13.70
CA SER A 222 19.17 -10.49 -14.99
C SER A 222 18.12 -10.93 -16.01
N LEU A 223 18.05 -10.24 -17.15
CA LEU A 223 17.20 -10.63 -18.28
C LEU A 223 17.57 -12.00 -18.85
N GLU A 224 18.85 -12.38 -18.80
CA GLU A 224 19.34 -13.69 -19.25
C GLU A 224 18.88 -14.83 -18.32
N GLY A 225 18.67 -14.52 -17.04
CA GLY A 225 18.10 -15.43 -16.06
C GLY A 225 16.58 -15.65 -16.19
N ARG A 226 15.93 -15.05 -17.21
CA ARG A 226 14.52 -15.27 -17.51
C ARG A 226 14.34 -16.62 -18.22
N CYS A 227 13.30 -17.35 -17.84
CA CYS A 227 12.80 -18.46 -18.66
C CYS A 227 12.16 -17.84 -19.88
N GLY A 228 12.74 -18.04 -21.07
CA GLY A 228 12.07 -17.66 -22.31
C GLY A 228 10.66 -18.26 -22.32
N GLU A 229 9.65 -17.40 -22.23
CA GLU A 229 8.32 -17.76 -22.70
C GLU A 229 8.42 -17.67 -24.22
N GLU A 230 8.37 -18.83 -24.90
CA GLU A 230 8.00 -18.81 -26.30
C GLU A 230 6.69 -18.01 -26.42
N PRO A 231 6.59 -17.09 -27.38
CA PRO A 231 5.37 -16.31 -27.56
C PRO A 231 4.22 -17.32 -27.75
N SER A 232 3.24 -17.28 -26.85
CA SER A 232 2.01 -18.04 -27.03
C SER A 232 1.36 -17.57 -28.35
N PRO A 233 1.00 -18.50 -29.25
CA PRO A 233 0.49 -18.19 -30.59
C PRO A 233 -0.82 -17.41 -30.58
#